data_AF-A0A1U7WRX9-F1
#
_entry.id   AF-A0A1U7WRX9-F1
#
_cell.length_a   1.000
_cell.length_b   1.000
_cell.length_c   1.000
_cell.angle_alpha   90.00
_cell.angle_beta   90.00
_cell.angle_gamma   90.00
#
_symmetry.space_group_name_H-M   'P 1'
#
loop_
_entity.id
_entity.type
_entity.pdbx_description
1 polymer ?
#
loop_
_entity_poly.entity_id
_entity_poly.type
_entity_poly.pdbx_seq_one_letter_code
_entity_poly.pdbx_strand_id
1 'polypeptide(L)'
;MYSPFRKAKGEMGGGNSKSRWKIFIYRSSSSASSSSKFDKKDPPKELLCPIYGSLMYDPVVVSSGQTFERTSVQVCKDLGFKPQLPNGSTPDFSNVIPNLALRTTILSWCEKSGAEKPRPPDYYAVESTVRTLVPSSSVSTTKEDPRIRVSERELLKSVAENPPMLLSHAASELTPRNNHHFYSPSSSEESVIANNSPLLPFTTRPSCYSSSSSQSTSSEIIVSDEVPSSASTSSEDDYYVVQFKKLDVYDQEQAVISLRKSTRTDEEARVSLCTPRLLSALKPLMVSRYASVQTNAVAAMVNLSLAEVNKVRIVRAGITPLLIDVLKGGFEESQEHAAGAIFSLALEDDNKTAIGVLGALQPLLHALRSGTERTRHDSALALYHLTLVQSNRAKLIKLGAASTLLGMLKSGDMAGRVVLVVCNLAVCQEGKTALLDANAVEVLVGILRKGSELDESTRENCVAALYSLSHGSLRFKGLAKEAKAAEILQTVVERGSERAREKAKRMLISMRGRYKEEDDEEEVDWEGVLEGRVSRIQYRVGRTTHNLNSTEF
;
A
#
# COMPACT_ATOMS: atom_id res chain seq x y z
N MET A 1 64.88 -44.34 -1.81
CA MET A 1 65.77 -43.25 -1.33
C MET A 1 65.46 -41.97 -2.11
N TYR A 2 66.04 -40.85 -1.67
CA TYR A 2 65.72 -39.45 -1.99
C TYR A 2 65.34 -39.02 -3.44
N SER A 3 64.51 -37.98 -3.46
CA SER A 3 64.07 -37.08 -4.58
C SER A 3 65.21 -36.09 -4.99
N PRO A 4 65.07 -35.10 -5.93
CA PRO A 4 63.85 -34.62 -6.62
C PRO A 4 63.95 -34.22 -8.13
N PHE A 5 62.79 -33.80 -8.67
CA PHE A 5 62.53 -33.22 -10.00
C PHE A 5 63.44 -32.04 -10.44
N ARG A 6 63.75 -31.95 -11.76
CA ARG A 6 63.64 -30.71 -12.58
C ARG A 6 63.86 -30.91 -14.11
N LYS A 7 63.24 -30.02 -14.90
CA LYS A 7 63.52 -29.61 -16.32
C LYS A 7 63.35 -30.60 -17.50
N ALA A 8 62.16 -30.53 -18.10
CA ALA A 8 61.85 -30.14 -19.49
C ALA A 8 62.90 -30.17 -20.64
N LYS A 9 62.50 -30.81 -21.76
CA LYS A 9 62.73 -30.51 -23.20
C LYS A 9 61.74 -31.37 -24.03
N GLY A 10 61.23 -31.02 -25.23
CA GLY A 10 61.14 -29.71 -25.89
C GLY A 10 61.77 -29.60 -27.29
N GLU A 11 61.00 -29.85 -28.37
CA GLU A 11 61.24 -29.53 -29.80
C GLU A 11 60.03 -30.05 -30.64
N MET A 12 59.76 -29.75 -31.93
CA MET A 12 59.70 -28.52 -32.79
C MET A 12 58.92 -28.94 -34.08
N GLY A 13 58.29 -28.11 -34.93
CA GLY A 13 57.97 -26.67 -35.01
C GLY A 13 56.61 -26.51 -35.75
N GLY A 14 56.29 -25.49 -36.57
CA GLY A 14 56.94 -24.22 -36.95
C GLY A 14 56.05 -23.38 -37.91
N GLY A 15 56.33 -22.07 -38.09
CA GLY A 15 55.52 -21.12 -38.90
C GLY A 15 54.62 -20.21 -38.03
N ASN A 16 54.98 -18.98 -37.60
CA ASN A 16 55.49 -17.79 -38.32
C ASN A 16 54.40 -17.20 -39.26
N SER A 17 53.96 -15.94 -39.12
CA SER A 17 54.74 -14.72 -38.84
C SER A 17 54.20 -13.80 -37.72
N LYS A 18 55.08 -12.93 -37.19
CA LYS A 18 54.75 -11.77 -36.33
C LYS A 18 55.68 -10.60 -36.63
N SER A 19 55.13 -9.39 -36.76
CA SER A 19 55.91 -8.15 -36.93
C SER A 19 55.86 -7.30 -35.66
N ARG A 20 57.02 -6.99 -35.06
CA ARG A 20 57.15 -6.11 -33.88
C ARG A 20 57.89 -4.82 -34.25
N TRP A 21 57.24 -3.66 -34.11
CA TRP A 21 57.89 -2.35 -34.04
C TRP A 21 57.21 -1.58 -32.90
N LYS A 22 57.88 -1.46 -31.75
CA LYS A 22 58.94 -0.49 -31.35
C LYS A 22 58.33 0.82 -30.84
N ILE A 23 58.70 1.17 -29.61
CA ILE A 23 58.25 2.34 -28.87
C ILE A 23 58.97 3.58 -29.40
N PHE A 24 58.23 4.66 -29.62
CA PHE A 24 58.79 6.01 -29.72
C PHE A 24 58.19 6.88 -28.62
N ILE A 25 59.04 7.40 -27.74
CA ILE A 25 58.66 8.43 -26.76
C ILE A 25 58.95 9.78 -27.40
N TYR A 26 57.91 10.51 -27.80
CA TYR A 26 58.01 11.94 -28.07
C TYR A 26 57.43 12.72 -26.90
N ARG A 27 58.31 13.49 -26.24
CA ARG A 27 57.97 14.38 -25.13
C ARG A 27 57.87 15.81 -25.67
N SER A 28 56.65 16.29 -25.86
CA SER A 28 56.34 17.71 -26.07
C SER A 28 55.31 18.16 -25.06
N SER A 29 55.44 19.40 -24.57
CA SER A 29 54.72 19.92 -23.41
C SER A 29 53.68 20.98 -23.78
N SER A 30 52.58 20.97 -23.02
CA SER A 30 51.74 22.11 -22.64
C SER A 30 51.03 22.97 -23.70
N SER A 31 49.83 23.42 -23.32
CA SER A 31 49.12 24.63 -23.79
C SER A 31 48.84 24.79 -25.29
N ALA A 32 47.65 24.33 -25.70
CA ALA A 32 46.78 25.13 -26.58
C ALA A 32 45.32 24.91 -26.15
N SER A 33 44.59 25.99 -25.87
CA SER A 33 43.16 25.94 -25.58
C SER A 33 42.36 25.99 -26.88
N SER A 34 41.68 24.91 -27.26
CA SER A 34 40.76 24.88 -28.39
C SER A 34 39.44 24.21 -28.02
N SER A 35 38.34 24.94 -28.18
CA SER A 35 36.98 24.47 -27.90
C SER A 35 36.51 23.52 -29.01
N SER A 36 36.62 22.22 -28.78
CA SER A 36 36.02 21.21 -29.65
C SER A 36 34.50 21.26 -29.56
N LYS A 37 33.86 21.79 -30.61
CA LYS A 37 32.41 21.64 -30.81
C LYS A 37 32.08 20.15 -30.87
N PHE A 38 31.12 19.70 -30.05
CA PHE A 38 30.53 18.39 -30.23
C PHE A 38 29.52 18.47 -31.37
N ASP A 39 29.87 17.91 -32.54
CA ASP A 39 28.91 17.69 -33.60
C ASP A 39 27.84 16.71 -33.11
N LYS A 40 26.64 17.21 -32.88
CA LYS A 40 25.48 16.41 -32.49
C LYS A 40 25.12 15.47 -33.64
N LYS A 41 25.58 14.22 -33.55
CA LYS A 41 25.12 13.15 -34.45
C LYS A 41 23.72 12.74 -34.04
N ASP A 42 22.78 12.83 -34.97
CA ASP A 42 21.41 12.37 -34.74
C ASP A 42 21.38 10.87 -34.43
N PRO A 43 20.43 10.43 -33.58
CA PRO A 43 20.22 9.02 -33.29
C PRO A 43 19.82 8.23 -34.55
N PRO A 44 20.38 7.03 -34.78
CA PRO A 44 19.89 6.10 -35.79
C PRO A 44 18.39 5.84 -35.62
N LYS A 45 17.66 5.74 -36.73
CA LYS A 45 16.18 5.68 -36.74
C LYS A 45 15.64 4.42 -36.03
N GLU A 46 16.47 3.38 -35.96
CA GLU A 46 16.23 2.11 -35.29
C GLU A 46 16.17 2.26 -33.77
N LEU A 47 16.68 3.36 -33.20
CA LEU A 47 16.66 3.67 -31.76
C LEU A 47 15.44 4.51 -31.32
N LEU A 48 14.65 4.99 -32.28
CA LEU A 48 13.56 5.95 -32.08
C LEU A 48 12.20 5.25 -32.04
N CYS A 49 11.28 5.72 -31.19
CA CYS A 49 9.90 5.25 -31.21
C CYS A 49 9.22 5.71 -32.51
N PRO A 50 8.64 4.82 -33.33
CA PRO A 50 7.99 5.20 -34.59
C PRO A 50 6.77 6.12 -34.46
N ILE A 51 6.26 6.33 -33.24
CA ILE A 51 5.05 7.12 -32.95
C ILE A 51 5.38 8.58 -32.57
N TYR A 52 6.44 8.80 -31.77
CA TYR A 52 6.81 10.15 -31.27
C TYR A 52 8.23 10.60 -31.66
N GLY A 53 8.96 9.80 -32.45
CA GLY A 53 10.23 10.20 -33.09
C GLY A 53 11.43 10.43 -32.17
N SER A 54 11.31 10.16 -30.86
CA SER A 54 12.41 10.29 -29.88
C SER A 54 12.86 8.92 -29.35
N LEU A 55 14.01 8.87 -28.67
CA LEU A 55 14.63 7.64 -28.17
C LEU A 55 13.67 6.82 -27.28
N MET A 56 13.71 5.49 -27.43
CA MET A 56 12.95 4.57 -26.59
C MET A 56 13.63 4.34 -25.24
N TYR A 57 12.84 4.38 -24.16
CA TYR A 57 13.27 4.05 -22.79
C TYR A 57 13.09 2.56 -22.49
N ASP A 58 11.93 1.98 -22.85
CA ASP A 58 11.66 0.55 -22.76
C ASP A 58 11.15 0.00 -24.10
N PRO A 59 12.07 -0.23 -25.07
CA PRO A 59 11.71 -0.75 -26.38
C PRO A 59 11.11 -2.17 -26.29
N VAL A 60 10.01 -2.38 -27.01
CA VAL A 60 9.26 -3.64 -27.11
C VAL A 60 8.99 -4.02 -28.57
N VAL A 61 9.23 -5.27 -28.93
CA VAL A 61 8.81 -5.85 -30.21
C VAL A 61 7.35 -6.25 -30.11
N VAL A 62 6.55 -5.91 -31.12
CA VAL A 62 5.12 -6.31 -31.20
C VAL A 62 4.94 -7.47 -32.19
N SER A 63 3.76 -8.11 -32.26
CA SER A 63 3.55 -9.34 -33.07
C SER A 63 4.02 -9.22 -34.52
N SER A 64 3.89 -8.03 -35.13
CA SER A 64 4.28 -7.74 -36.51
C SER A 64 5.78 -7.43 -36.71
N GLY A 65 6.60 -7.55 -35.67
CA GLY A 65 8.07 -7.53 -35.73
C GLY A 65 8.73 -6.16 -35.57
N GLN A 66 8.00 -5.05 -35.68
CA GLN A 66 8.55 -3.71 -35.43
C GLN A 66 8.75 -3.47 -33.92
N THR A 67 9.68 -2.59 -33.57
CA THR A 67 9.93 -2.17 -32.18
C THR A 67 9.33 -0.79 -31.90
N PHE A 68 8.72 -0.62 -30.72
CA PHE A 68 8.08 0.60 -30.23
C PHE A 68 8.45 0.85 -28.77
N GLU A 69 8.15 2.04 -28.25
CA GLU A 69 8.10 2.27 -26.80
C GLU A 69 6.88 1.59 -26.16
N ARG A 70 7.03 0.96 -24.98
CA ARG A 70 5.93 0.26 -24.29
C ARG A 70 4.74 1.18 -24.02
N THR A 71 4.97 2.39 -23.52
CA THR A 71 3.89 3.35 -23.23
C THR A 71 3.08 3.68 -24.48
N SER A 72 3.71 3.81 -25.65
CA SER A 72 3.01 4.09 -26.90
C SER A 72 2.18 2.91 -27.40
N VAL A 73 2.67 1.67 -27.24
CA VAL A 73 1.86 0.47 -27.53
C VAL A 73 0.62 0.40 -26.63
N GLN A 74 0.77 0.75 -25.35
CA GLN A 74 -0.35 0.77 -24.40
C GLN A 74 -1.39 1.85 -24.77
N VAL A 75 -0.97 3.09 -24.96
CA VAL A 75 -1.83 4.20 -25.42
C VAL A 75 -2.57 3.84 -26.72
N CYS A 76 -1.88 3.22 -27.69
CA CYS A 76 -2.52 2.78 -28.93
C CYS A 76 -3.58 1.69 -28.71
N LYS A 77 -3.36 0.74 -27.79
CA LYS A 77 -4.40 -0.24 -27.39
C LYS A 77 -5.60 0.44 -26.74
N ASP A 78 -5.36 1.33 -25.78
CA ASP A 78 -6.41 1.96 -24.98
C ASP A 78 -7.26 2.96 -25.79
N LEU A 79 -6.70 3.52 -26.87
CA LEU A 79 -7.42 4.35 -27.86
C LEU A 79 -7.98 3.53 -29.05
N GLY A 80 -7.77 2.21 -29.11
CA GLY A 80 -8.19 1.36 -30.23
C GLY A 80 -7.50 1.66 -31.57
N PHE A 81 -6.39 2.40 -31.56
CA PHE A 81 -5.76 2.98 -32.74
C PHE A 81 -4.50 2.21 -33.17
N LYS A 82 -4.40 1.91 -34.47
CA LYS A 82 -3.19 1.31 -35.09
C LYS A 82 -2.60 2.32 -36.09
N PRO A 83 -1.46 2.99 -35.77
CA PRO A 83 -0.86 3.96 -36.68
C PRO A 83 -0.33 3.29 -37.94
N GLN A 84 -0.49 3.92 -39.11
CA GLN A 84 0.26 3.51 -40.30
C GLN A 84 1.72 3.96 -40.15
N LEU A 85 2.64 3.01 -40.27
CA LEU A 85 4.07 3.28 -40.19
C LEU A 85 4.61 3.88 -41.51
N PRO A 86 5.77 4.57 -41.51
CA PRO A 86 6.37 5.15 -42.71
C PRO A 86 6.71 4.16 -43.84
N ASN A 87 6.63 2.86 -43.58
CA ASN A 87 6.79 1.77 -44.56
C ASN A 87 5.45 1.20 -45.07
N GLY A 88 4.31 1.86 -44.76
CA GLY A 88 2.96 1.43 -45.14
C GLY A 88 2.37 0.29 -44.30
N SER A 89 3.13 -0.29 -43.37
CA SER A 89 2.62 -1.39 -42.52
C SER A 89 1.79 -0.87 -41.34
N THR A 90 0.73 -1.59 -41.00
CA THR A 90 -0.02 -1.41 -39.75
C THR A 90 0.52 -2.39 -38.68
N PRO A 91 0.86 -1.92 -37.47
CA PRO A 91 1.41 -2.80 -36.44
C PRO A 91 0.31 -3.65 -35.81
N ASP A 92 0.62 -4.92 -35.57
CA ASP A 92 -0.18 -5.73 -34.65
C ASP A 92 0.41 -5.69 -33.24
N PHE A 93 -0.34 -5.04 -32.34
CA PHE A 93 0.01 -4.89 -30.93
C PHE A 93 -0.44 -6.07 -30.05
N SER A 94 -1.05 -7.13 -30.60
CA SER A 94 -1.67 -8.20 -29.78
C SER A 94 -0.71 -8.74 -28.72
N ASN A 95 0.47 -9.20 -29.14
CA ASN A 95 1.57 -9.60 -28.27
C ASN A 95 2.67 -8.53 -28.21
N VAL A 96 3.38 -8.45 -27.07
CA VAL A 96 4.40 -7.43 -26.78
C VAL A 96 5.57 -8.05 -26.00
N ILE A 97 6.76 -8.06 -26.59
CA ILE A 97 7.97 -8.74 -26.09
C ILE A 97 9.07 -7.70 -25.76
N PRO A 98 9.70 -7.71 -24.56
CA PRO A 98 10.75 -6.75 -24.21
C PRO A 98 12.02 -6.88 -25.09
N ASN A 99 12.47 -5.79 -25.71
CA ASN A 99 13.66 -5.75 -26.55
C ASN A 99 14.89 -5.27 -25.77
N LEU A 100 15.37 -6.12 -24.85
CA LEU A 100 16.50 -5.80 -23.97
C LEU A 100 17.81 -5.54 -24.74
N ALA A 101 17.99 -6.17 -25.90
CA ALA A 101 19.16 -5.96 -26.77
C ALA A 101 19.16 -4.57 -27.42
N LEU A 102 17.99 -4.06 -27.85
CA LEU A 102 17.89 -2.68 -28.32
C LEU A 102 18.04 -1.69 -27.15
N ARG A 103 17.48 -2.01 -25.97
CA ARG A 103 17.61 -1.16 -24.77
C ARG A 103 19.07 -0.95 -24.35
N THR A 104 19.90 -2.00 -24.35
CA THR A 104 21.35 -1.86 -24.10
C THR A 104 22.08 -1.15 -25.24
N THR A 105 21.65 -1.34 -26.48
CA THR A 105 22.19 -0.62 -27.65
C THR A 105 21.93 0.88 -27.57
N ILE A 106 20.72 1.30 -27.17
CA ILE A 106 20.35 2.72 -26.96
C ILE A 106 21.23 3.34 -25.88
N LEU A 107 21.38 2.68 -24.73
CA LEU A 107 22.23 3.17 -23.63
C LEU A 107 23.70 3.30 -24.06
N SER A 108 24.23 2.30 -24.78
CA SER A 108 25.61 2.33 -25.30
C SER A 108 25.80 3.37 -26.40
N TRP A 109 24.75 3.71 -27.17
CA TRP A 109 24.78 4.82 -28.12
C TRP A 109 24.85 6.17 -27.39
N CYS A 110 23.99 6.41 -26.39
CA CYS A 110 24.01 7.65 -25.60
C CYS A 110 25.38 7.89 -24.95
N GLU A 111 25.99 6.85 -24.39
CA GLU A 111 27.33 6.92 -23.77
C GLU A 111 28.46 7.22 -24.77
N LYS A 112 28.28 6.91 -26.06
CA LYS A 112 29.26 7.19 -27.13
C LYS A 112 29.00 8.51 -27.87
N SER A 113 27.75 8.96 -27.93
CA SER A 113 27.35 10.22 -28.57
C SER A 113 27.36 11.42 -27.61
N GLY A 114 27.37 11.17 -26.30
CA GLY A 114 27.19 12.19 -25.26
C GLY A 114 25.73 12.68 -25.13
N ALA A 115 24.78 11.98 -25.74
CA ALA A 115 23.36 12.30 -25.62
C ALA A 115 22.80 11.95 -24.23
N GLU A 116 21.78 12.68 -23.79
CA GLU A 116 21.07 12.34 -22.56
C GLU A 116 20.41 10.96 -22.70
N LYS A 117 20.48 10.15 -21.64
CA LYS A 117 19.81 8.85 -21.59
C LYS A 117 18.28 9.07 -21.56
N PRO A 118 17.48 8.32 -22.36
CA PRO A 118 16.04 8.50 -22.38
C PRO A 118 15.44 8.26 -20.99
N ARG A 119 14.41 9.04 -20.67
CA ARG A 119 13.61 8.93 -19.44
C ARG A 119 12.29 8.21 -19.74
N PRO A 120 11.60 7.60 -18.76
CA PRO A 120 10.26 7.06 -18.99
C PRO A 120 9.33 8.16 -19.52
N PRO A 121 8.66 7.98 -20.66
CA PRO A 121 7.72 8.96 -21.19
C PRO A 121 6.40 8.91 -20.42
N ASP A 122 5.84 10.09 -20.12
CA ASP A 122 4.53 10.22 -19.52
C ASP A 122 3.42 9.69 -20.44
N TYR A 123 2.41 9.06 -19.83
CA TYR A 123 1.27 8.48 -20.54
C TYR A 123 0.46 9.57 -21.27
N TYR A 124 0.15 10.70 -20.62
CA TYR A 124 -0.71 11.74 -21.21
C TYR A 124 -0.01 12.52 -22.32
N ALA A 125 1.30 12.75 -22.22
CA ALA A 125 2.11 13.30 -23.30
C ALA A 125 2.10 12.39 -24.55
N VAL A 126 2.21 11.08 -24.36
CA VAL A 126 2.09 10.09 -25.45
C VAL A 126 0.65 10.00 -25.96
N GLU A 127 -0.36 10.08 -25.10
CA GLU A 127 -1.78 10.09 -25.47
C GLU A 127 -2.13 11.29 -26.35
N SER A 128 -1.68 12.49 -25.97
CA SER A 128 -1.82 13.71 -26.79
C SER A 128 -1.19 13.53 -28.18
N THR A 129 0.04 12.97 -28.21
CA THR A 129 0.77 12.69 -29.47
C THR A 129 0.06 11.64 -30.34
N VAL A 130 -0.54 10.60 -29.75
CA VAL A 130 -1.30 9.60 -30.51
C VAL A 130 -2.62 10.19 -31.00
N ARG A 131 -3.29 11.04 -30.21
CA ARG A 131 -4.55 11.70 -30.60
C ARG A 131 -4.39 12.66 -31.78
N THR A 132 -3.23 13.33 -31.96
CA THR A 132 -2.97 14.14 -33.16
C THR A 132 -2.67 13.30 -34.41
N LEU A 133 -2.39 12.00 -34.27
CA LEU A 133 -2.20 11.05 -35.37
C LEU A 133 -3.50 10.33 -35.80
N VAL A 134 -4.60 10.48 -35.06
CA VAL A 134 -5.91 9.88 -35.42
C VAL A 134 -6.60 10.72 -36.50
N PRO A 135 -6.92 10.16 -37.68
CA PRO A 135 -7.66 10.89 -38.71
C PRO A 135 -9.09 11.23 -38.26
N SER A 136 -9.54 12.47 -38.52
CA SER A 136 -10.80 13.05 -38.04
C SER A 136 -12.09 12.45 -38.64
N SER A 137 -12.05 11.26 -39.23
CA SER A 137 -13.10 10.67 -40.08
C SER A 137 -13.73 9.38 -39.54
N SER A 138 -13.41 8.96 -38.31
CA SER A 138 -13.98 7.75 -37.69
C SER A 138 -14.53 7.98 -36.27
N VAL A 139 -15.35 9.01 -36.07
CA VAL A 139 -16.07 9.26 -34.80
C VAL A 139 -17.56 9.45 -35.06
N SER A 140 -18.37 8.42 -34.77
CA SER A 140 -19.81 8.53 -34.65
C SER A 140 -20.18 9.27 -33.36
N THR A 141 -20.93 10.37 -33.46
CA THR A 141 -21.13 11.29 -32.34
C THR A 141 -22.13 10.79 -31.29
N THR A 142 -21.66 10.62 -30.05
CA THR A 142 -22.45 10.81 -28.83
C THR A 142 -21.74 11.84 -27.93
N LYS A 143 -22.49 12.75 -27.31
CA LYS A 143 -21.96 13.81 -26.43
C LYS A 143 -22.10 13.38 -24.96
N GLU A 144 -21.03 12.86 -24.36
CA GLU A 144 -20.96 12.52 -22.92
C GLU A 144 -19.57 12.86 -22.33
N ASP A 145 -19.47 12.93 -20.99
CA ASP A 145 -18.29 13.40 -20.24
C ASP A 145 -17.00 12.61 -20.60
N PRO A 146 -15.87 13.30 -20.89
CA PRO A 146 -14.64 12.66 -21.40
C PRO A 146 -13.82 11.86 -20.38
N ARG A 147 -14.40 11.40 -19.25
CA ARG A 147 -13.68 10.73 -18.15
C ARG A 147 -14.05 9.26 -17.87
N ILE A 148 -14.94 8.66 -18.66
CA ILE A 148 -15.41 7.27 -18.47
C ILE A 148 -14.77 6.33 -19.50
N ARG A 149 -14.24 5.18 -19.06
CA ARG A 149 -13.60 4.20 -19.95
C ARG A 149 -14.63 3.36 -20.70
N VAL A 150 -14.26 2.88 -21.90
CA VAL A 150 -15.16 2.07 -22.77
C VAL A 150 -15.69 0.83 -22.05
N SER A 151 -14.89 0.23 -21.16
CA SER A 151 -15.24 -0.93 -20.32
C SER A 151 -16.42 -0.74 -19.36
N GLU A 152 -16.82 0.50 -19.05
CA GLU A 152 -17.92 0.76 -18.09
C GLU A 152 -19.29 0.83 -18.79
N ARG A 153 -19.34 1.07 -20.11
CA ARG A 153 -20.61 1.16 -20.85
C ARG A 153 -21.32 -0.19 -21.04
N GLU A 154 -20.59 -1.30 -21.06
CA GLU A 154 -21.21 -2.64 -21.06
C GLU A 154 -21.74 -3.01 -19.66
N LEU A 155 -21.01 -2.68 -18.59
CA LEU A 155 -21.44 -2.92 -17.20
C LEU A 155 -22.75 -2.21 -16.85
N LEU A 156 -22.98 -1.01 -17.39
CA LEU A 156 -24.24 -0.27 -17.19
C LEU A 156 -25.43 -0.92 -17.91
N LYS A 157 -25.20 -1.67 -18.99
CA LYS A 157 -26.28 -2.29 -19.78
C LYS A 157 -26.87 -3.53 -19.10
N SER A 158 -26.08 -4.24 -18.30
CA SER A 158 -26.52 -5.39 -17.49
C SER A 158 -27.25 -5.03 -16.18
N VAL A 159 -27.32 -3.74 -15.81
CA VAL A 159 -28.00 -3.29 -14.59
C VAL A 159 -29.50 -3.00 -14.81
N ALA A 160 -29.92 -2.85 -16.08
CA ALA A 160 -31.27 -2.40 -16.44
C ALA A 160 -32.42 -3.40 -16.13
N GLU A 161 -32.12 -4.66 -15.81
CA GLU A 161 -33.14 -5.73 -15.67
C GLU A 161 -33.53 -6.05 -14.20
N ASN A 162 -33.04 -5.31 -13.21
CA ASN A 162 -33.39 -5.52 -11.79
C ASN A 162 -34.17 -4.32 -11.20
N PRO A 163 -35.37 -4.53 -10.61
CA PRO A 163 -36.15 -3.46 -9.99
C PRO A 163 -35.50 -2.96 -8.67
N PRO A 164 -35.71 -1.70 -8.28
CA PRO A 164 -35.03 -1.09 -7.13
C PRO A 164 -35.55 -1.59 -5.78
N MET A 165 -34.67 -2.26 -5.02
CA MET A 165 -34.90 -2.55 -3.59
C MET A 165 -34.57 -1.30 -2.75
N LEU A 166 -35.55 -0.81 -2.00
CA LEU A 166 -35.47 0.46 -1.27
C LEU A 166 -34.79 0.27 0.10
N LEU A 167 -33.56 0.77 0.22
CA LEU A 167 -32.76 0.73 1.47
C LEU A 167 -32.81 2.07 2.22
N SER A 168 -33.83 2.23 3.07
CA SER A 168 -33.85 3.29 4.08
C SER A 168 -32.93 2.94 5.25
N HIS A 169 -31.69 3.48 5.29
CA HIS A 169 -30.91 3.85 6.48
C HIS A 169 -29.48 4.25 6.07
N ALA A 170 -29.33 5.38 5.38
CA ALA A 170 -28.04 5.93 4.95
C ALA A 170 -28.01 7.47 5.00
N ALA A 171 -28.54 8.07 6.08
CA ALA A 171 -28.57 9.52 6.27
C ALA A 171 -28.60 9.91 7.76
N SER A 172 -27.45 10.29 8.31
CA SER A 172 -27.23 11.19 9.47
C SER A 172 -25.80 11.01 9.99
N GLU A 173 -25.06 12.03 10.42
CA GLU A 173 -25.05 13.44 10.02
C GLU A 173 -23.68 14.00 10.46
N LEU A 174 -23.09 14.97 9.75
CA LEU A 174 -21.77 15.50 10.06
C LEU A 174 -21.85 16.90 10.70
N THR A 175 -20.96 17.15 11.66
CA THR A 175 -20.68 18.46 12.29
C THR A 175 -21.74 18.95 13.32
N PRO A 176 -21.54 20.07 14.05
CA PRO A 176 -20.82 19.96 15.32
C PRO A 176 -21.54 20.64 16.50
N ARG A 177 -21.20 20.27 17.74
CA ARG A 177 -21.56 21.08 18.92
C ARG A 177 -20.39 21.30 19.88
N ASN A 178 -19.94 22.55 19.90
CA ASN A 178 -19.24 23.14 21.03
C ASN A 178 -20.26 23.44 22.13
N ASN A 179 -20.00 23.05 23.38
CA ASN A 179 -20.64 23.66 24.54
C ASN A 179 -19.79 23.50 25.81
N HIS A 180 -19.70 24.55 26.62
CA HIS A 180 -18.95 24.54 27.87
C HIS A 180 -19.78 23.97 29.04
N HIS A 181 -19.06 23.56 30.09
CA HIS A 181 -19.54 23.24 31.43
C HIS A 181 -20.62 22.13 31.57
N PHE A 182 -20.18 20.99 32.11
CA PHE A 182 -20.46 20.72 33.53
C PHE A 182 -19.29 19.93 34.15
N TYR A 183 -18.84 20.35 35.33
CA TYR A 183 -17.95 19.58 36.19
C TYR A 183 -18.81 18.87 37.26
N SER A 184 -18.38 17.68 37.67
CA SER A 184 -18.27 17.34 39.10
C SER A 184 -17.31 16.14 39.27
N PRO A 185 -16.40 16.17 40.26
CA PRO A 185 -15.49 15.07 40.56
C PRO A 185 -16.12 14.09 41.56
N SER A 186 -15.43 12.97 41.83
CA SER A 186 -15.67 12.13 43.01
C SER A 186 -14.40 12.02 43.84
N SER A 187 -14.36 12.76 44.95
CA SER A 187 -13.50 12.52 46.11
C SER A 187 -14.15 13.17 47.33
N SER A 188 -14.06 12.50 48.48
CA SER A 188 -14.40 13.03 49.82
C SER A 188 -13.50 14.24 50.17
N GLU A 189 -13.80 15.10 51.16
CA GLU A 189 -14.29 14.83 52.54
C GLU A 189 -15.30 15.88 53.09
N GLU A 190 -15.34 16.08 54.41
CA GLU A 190 -16.52 16.43 55.21
C GLU A 190 -16.70 17.91 55.64
N SER A 191 -17.95 18.23 56.01
CA SER A 191 -18.36 19.04 57.19
C SER A 191 -18.35 20.59 57.21
N VAL A 192 -19.57 21.13 57.03
CA VAL A 192 -20.31 22.16 57.83
C VAL A 192 -19.63 23.49 58.29
N ILE A 193 -20.21 24.63 57.89
CA ILE A 193 -20.79 25.75 58.72
C ILE A 193 -21.09 26.98 57.81
N ALA A 194 -21.93 27.92 58.26
CA ALA A 194 -22.71 28.84 57.41
C ALA A 194 -22.35 30.35 57.47
N ASN A 195 -22.89 31.10 56.49
CA ASN A 195 -23.27 32.53 56.48
C ASN A 195 -22.22 33.65 56.68
N ASN A 196 -22.00 34.48 55.64
CA ASN A 196 -22.56 35.86 55.57
C ASN A 196 -22.18 36.63 54.27
N SER A 197 -22.93 37.69 53.98
CA SER A 197 -22.77 38.66 52.86
C SER A 197 -23.07 40.09 53.40
N PRO A 198 -23.17 41.21 52.62
CA PRO A 198 -22.86 41.50 51.19
C PRO A 198 -22.16 42.90 50.97
N LEU A 199 -22.15 43.41 49.70
CA LEU A 199 -21.99 44.84 49.26
C LEU A 199 -20.55 45.45 49.27
N LEU A 200 -20.12 46.42 48.43
CA LEU A 200 -20.54 47.06 47.15
C LEU A 200 -19.29 47.79 46.49
N PRO A 201 -19.35 48.38 45.26
CA PRO A 201 -18.15 48.78 44.46
C PRO A 201 -17.91 50.30 44.31
N PHE A 202 -16.80 50.70 43.63
CA PHE A 202 -16.62 52.02 42.99
C PHE A 202 -15.71 52.00 41.72
N THR A 203 -15.54 53.15 41.05
CA THR A 203 -15.09 53.33 39.65
C THR A 203 -13.98 54.37 39.47
N THR A 204 -13.16 54.32 38.40
CA THR A 204 -12.77 55.49 37.54
C THR A 204 -11.80 55.15 36.36
N ARG A 205 -11.66 56.12 35.43
CA ARG A 205 -10.79 56.21 34.22
C ARG A 205 -10.39 57.72 34.05
N PRO A 206 -9.66 58.22 33.02
CA PRO A 206 -9.12 57.63 31.77
C PRO A 206 -7.59 57.31 31.91
N SER A 207 -6.56 57.77 31.17
CA SER A 207 -6.30 58.57 29.93
C SER A 207 -4.78 58.52 29.62
N CYS A 208 -4.23 58.78 28.42
CA CYS A 208 -4.66 58.67 27.00
C CYS A 208 -3.43 58.97 26.09
N TYR A 209 -3.35 58.45 24.85
CA TYR A 209 -2.72 59.08 23.64
C TYR A 209 -2.69 58.10 22.43
N SER A 210 -2.79 58.65 21.21
CA SER A 210 -2.59 57.95 19.92
C SER A 210 -1.92 58.90 18.93
N SER A 211 -1.39 58.39 17.81
CA SER A 211 -1.07 59.17 16.61
C SER A 211 -1.15 58.30 15.36
N SER A 212 -1.66 58.88 14.28
CA SER A 212 -1.84 58.23 12.97
C SER A 212 -1.20 59.06 11.88
N SER A 213 -0.77 58.44 10.79
CA SER A 213 -0.44 59.13 9.54
C SER A 213 -0.61 58.19 8.35
N SER A 214 -1.43 58.62 7.39
CA SER A 214 -1.60 57.98 6.08
C SER A 214 -1.51 59.05 5.01
N GLN A 215 -0.93 58.74 3.86
CA GLN A 215 -1.06 59.54 2.64
C GLN A 215 -1.32 58.63 1.44
N SER A 216 -2.14 59.10 0.52
CA SER A 216 -2.54 58.42 -0.71
C SER A 216 -2.65 59.45 -1.82
N THR A 217 -2.23 59.11 -3.04
CA THR A 217 -2.50 59.94 -4.23
C THR A 217 -2.75 59.09 -5.47
N SER A 218 -3.63 59.61 -6.32
CA SER A 218 -4.35 59.04 -7.45
C SER A 218 -3.63 58.11 -8.45
N SER A 219 -4.33 57.03 -8.80
CA SER A 219 -4.75 56.61 -10.16
C SER A 219 -3.78 56.61 -11.35
N GLU A 220 -3.61 55.44 -11.97
CA GLU A 220 -4.09 55.19 -13.36
C GLU A 220 -4.25 53.68 -13.66
N ILE A 221 -4.79 53.30 -14.83
CA ILE A 221 -5.14 51.93 -15.21
C ILE A 221 -4.23 51.42 -16.33
N ILE A 222 -3.58 50.26 -16.15
CA ILE A 222 -3.02 49.45 -17.24
C ILE A 222 -3.40 47.98 -17.02
N VAL A 223 -3.92 47.34 -18.08
CA VAL A 223 -4.16 45.89 -18.16
C VAL A 223 -2.93 45.23 -18.80
N SER A 224 -2.41 44.16 -18.22
CA SER A 224 -1.48 43.23 -18.90
C SER A 224 -1.42 41.86 -18.21
N ASP A 225 -1.77 40.84 -19.00
CA ASP A 225 -1.40 39.42 -18.99
C ASP A 225 -1.32 38.60 -17.68
N GLU A 226 -2.15 37.56 -17.66
CA GLU A 226 -1.98 36.38 -16.82
C GLU A 226 -0.79 35.53 -17.29
N VAL A 227 0.05 35.06 -16.36
CA VAL A 227 1.05 34.00 -16.61
C VAL A 227 0.73 32.80 -15.70
N PRO A 228 0.23 31.66 -16.25
CA PRO A 228 -0.16 30.51 -15.44
C PRO A 228 1.08 29.87 -14.79
N SER A 229 1.27 30.15 -13.51
CA SER A 229 2.50 29.85 -12.77
C SER A 229 2.46 28.45 -12.16
N SER A 230 2.94 27.44 -12.89
CA SER A 230 3.02 26.03 -12.50
C SER A 230 4.12 25.70 -11.46
N ALA A 231 4.35 26.60 -10.50
CA ALA A 231 5.51 26.59 -9.60
C ALA A 231 5.15 26.53 -8.10
N SER A 232 3.89 26.23 -7.74
CA SER A 232 3.35 26.35 -6.38
C SER A 232 3.72 25.20 -5.41
N THR A 233 4.20 24.05 -5.90
CA THR A 233 4.29 22.83 -5.08
C THR A 233 5.55 22.69 -4.21
N SER A 234 6.57 23.53 -4.40
CA SER A 234 7.79 23.50 -3.58
C SER A 234 7.69 24.34 -2.30
N SER A 235 6.89 25.40 -2.29
CA SER A 235 6.84 26.39 -1.21
C SER A 235 6.24 25.86 0.09
N GLU A 236 5.25 24.97 0.02
CA GLU A 236 4.59 24.42 1.22
C GLU A 236 5.46 23.39 1.96
N ASP A 237 6.13 22.47 1.23
CA ASP A 237 7.15 21.56 1.81
C ASP A 237 8.27 22.37 2.47
N ASP A 238 8.78 23.41 1.77
CA ASP A 238 9.79 24.31 2.33
C ASP A 238 9.34 25.03 3.59
N TYR A 239 8.10 25.52 3.65
CA TYR A 239 7.54 26.14 4.86
C TYR A 239 7.58 25.17 6.05
N TYR A 240 6.99 23.97 5.92
CA TYR A 240 6.94 23.01 7.02
C TYR A 240 8.35 22.53 7.42
N VAL A 241 9.21 22.21 6.46
CA VAL A 241 10.59 21.75 6.70
C VAL A 241 11.44 22.83 7.39
N VAL A 242 11.16 24.12 7.20
CA VAL A 242 11.79 25.22 7.94
C VAL A 242 11.25 25.32 9.37
N GLN A 243 9.92 25.32 9.58
CA GLN A 243 9.36 25.42 10.93
C GLN A 243 9.77 24.23 11.83
N PHE A 244 9.76 23.01 11.30
CA PHE A 244 10.14 21.79 12.04
C PHE A 244 11.60 21.80 12.54
N LYS A 245 12.47 22.65 11.96
CA LYS A 245 13.89 22.78 12.33
C LYS A 245 14.18 23.91 13.31
N LYS A 246 13.18 24.70 13.69
CA LYS A 246 13.33 25.71 14.74
C LYS A 246 13.61 25.05 16.09
N LEU A 247 14.30 25.79 16.98
CA LEU A 247 14.61 25.33 18.33
C LEU A 247 13.44 25.48 19.32
N ASP A 248 12.46 26.33 19.01
CA ASP A 248 11.27 26.51 19.83
C ASP A 248 10.25 25.38 19.59
N VAL A 249 9.73 24.86 20.71
CA VAL A 249 8.76 23.77 20.75
C VAL A 249 7.38 24.26 20.33
N TYR A 250 7.02 25.52 20.65
CA TYR A 250 5.72 26.07 20.26
C TYR A 250 5.62 26.29 18.75
N ASP A 251 6.66 26.83 18.11
CA ASP A 251 6.78 26.90 16.64
C ASP A 251 6.71 25.50 15.98
N GLN A 252 7.41 24.49 16.51
CA GLN A 252 7.29 23.10 16.04
C GLN A 252 5.86 22.58 16.16
N GLU A 253 5.20 22.83 17.30
CA GLU A 253 3.83 22.39 17.60
C GLU A 253 2.81 23.02 16.64
N GLN A 254 2.85 24.34 16.44
CA GLN A 254 1.96 25.01 15.49
C GLN A 254 2.15 24.51 14.05
N ALA A 255 3.39 24.21 13.66
CA ALA A 255 3.68 23.65 12.35
C ALA A 255 3.09 22.24 12.15
N VAL A 256 3.24 21.32 13.13
CA VAL A 256 2.65 19.97 13.01
C VAL A 256 1.12 19.99 13.13
N ILE A 257 0.56 20.92 13.91
CA ILE A 257 -0.89 21.18 13.95
C ILE A 257 -1.39 21.67 12.58
N SER A 258 -0.65 22.56 11.91
CA SER A 258 -0.99 23.04 10.57
C SER A 258 -0.92 21.90 9.53
N LEU A 259 0.14 21.10 9.55
CA LEU A 259 0.26 19.91 8.69
C LEU A 259 -0.88 18.90 8.93
N ARG A 260 -1.21 18.61 10.20
CA ARG A 260 -2.34 17.74 10.59
C ARG A 260 -3.68 18.29 10.10
N LYS A 261 -3.86 19.61 10.02
CA LYS A 261 -5.07 20.26 9.50
C LYS A 261 -5.17 20.14 7.97
N SER A 262 -4.12 20.55 7.24
CA SER A 262 -4.06 20.47 5.77
C SER A 262 -4.32 19.03 5.28
N THR A 263 -3.50 18.08 5.72
CA THR A 263 -3.58 16.67 5.31
C THR A 263 -4.85 15.94 5.76
N ARG A 264 -5.65 16.50 6.69
CA ARG A 264 -6.90 15.88 7.16
C ARG A 264 -7.97 15.94 6.08
N THR A 265 -8.20 17.11 5.49
CA THR A 265 -9.31 17.34 4.55
C THR A 265 -8.90 17.25 3.09
N ASP A 266 -7.67 17.64 2.77
CA ASP A 266 -7.18 17.71 1.40
C ASP A 266 -6.39 16.43 1.04
N GLU A 267 -6.77 15.78 -0.06
CA GLU A 267 -6.12 14.57 -0.57
C GLU A 267 -4.93 14.89 -1.49
N GLU A 268 -4.97 16.00 -2.23
CA GLU A 268 -3.83 16.45 -3.03
C GLU A 268 -2.67 16.86 -2.10
N ALA A 269 -2.98 17.59 -1.02
CA ALA A 269 -2.01 17.89 0.05
C ALA A 269 -1.40 16.63 0.67
N ARG A 270 -2.14 15.52 0.81
CA ARG A 270 -1.54 14.25 1.29
C ARG A 270 -0.48 13.75 0.31
N VAL A 271 -0.74 13.80 -0.99
CA VAL A 271 0.15 13.26 -2.02
C VAL A 271 1.38 14.16 -2.25
N SER A 272 1.16 15.48 -2.29
CA SER A 272 2.20 16.49 -2.53
C SER A 272 3.15 16.61 -1.34
N LEU A 273 2.62 16.76 -0.12
CA LEU A 273 3.43 16.98 1.10
C LEU A 273 4.18 15.73 1.57
N CYS A 274 3.89 14.52 1.05
CA CYS A 274 4.62 13.29 1.43
C CYS A 274 6.06 13.22 0.85
N THR A 275 6.76 14.35 0.72
CA THR A 275 8.11 14.41 0.14
C THR A 275 9.12 13.68 1.04
N PRO A 276 10.22 13.14 0.48
CA PRO A 276 11.32 12.61 1.30
C PRO A 276 11.93 13.64 2.26
N ARG A 277 11.76 14.94 1.98
CA ARG A 277 12.26 16.05 2.81
C ARG A 277 11.36 16.25 4.02
N LEU A 278 10.05 16.35 3.83
CA LEU A 278 9.08 16.44 4.93
C LEU A 278 9.14 15.19 5.82
N LEU A 279 9.12 14.00 5.22
CA LEU A 279 9.20 12.74 5.95
C LEU A 279 10.48 12.68 6.80
N SER A 280 11.62 13.14 6.29
CA SER A 280 12.87 13.21 7.07
C SER A 280 12.83 14.25 8.19
N ALA A 281 12.24 15.44 7.93
CA ALA A 281 12.09 16.51 8.91
C ALA A 281 11.08 16.19 10.03
N LEU A 282 10.09 15.34 9.77
CA LEU A 282 9.05 14.98 10.73
C LEU A 282 9.49 13.86 11.71
N LYS A 283 10.49 13.03 11.34
CA LYS A 283 11.00 11.93 12.19
C LYS A 283 11.33 12.33 13.64
N PRO A 284 12.06 13.43 13.91
CA PRO A 284 12.39 13.82 15.29
C PRO A 284 11.15 14.21 16.09
N LEU A 285 10.14 14.77 15.43
CA LEU A 285 8.89 15.21 16.07
C LEU A 285 8.01 14.02 16.46
N MET A 286 8.01 12.94 15.67
CA MET A 286 7.35 11.67 16.01
C MET A 286 7.91 11.00 17.28
N VAL A 287 9.17 11.27 17.65
CA VAL A 287 9.79 10.78 18.89
C VAL A 287 10.04 11.89 19.91
N SER A 288 9.28 12.99 19.79
CA SER A 288 9.36 14.12 20.71
C SER A 288 8.90 13.75 22.12
N ARG A 289 9.62 14.24 23.13
CA ARG A 289 9.21 14.17 24.55
C ARG A 289 7.99 15.03 24.90
N TYR A 290 7.53 15.88 23.97
CA TYR A 290 6.40 16.78 24.17
C TYR A 290 5.14 16.19 23.56
N ALA A 291 4.15 15.89 24.39
CA ALA A 291 2.96 15.12 23.99
C ALA A 291 2.20 15.72 22.80
N SER A 292 1.97 17.04 22.78
CA SER A 292 1.28 17.69 21.66
C SER A 292 2.07 17.57 20.35
N VAL A 293 3.40 17.73 20.40
CA VAL A 293 4.27 17.59 19.22
C VAL A 293 4.26 16.15 18.70
N GLN A 294 4.44 15.15 19.58
CA GLN A 294 4.40 13.73 19.18
C GLN A 294 3.03 13.35 18.60
N THR A 295 1.94 13.63 19.33
CA THR A 295 0.58 13.31 18.90
C THR A 295 0.24 13.95 17.56
N ASN A 296 0.53 15.24 17.36
CA ASN A 296 0.22 15.91 16.10
C ASN A 296 1.12 15.45 14.94
N ALA A 297 2.39 15.14 15.19
CA ALA A 297 3.30 14.59 14.17
C ALA A 297 2.88 13.18 13.72
N VAL A 298 2.51 12.30 14.66
CA VAL A 298 2.06 10.93 14.35
C VAL A 298 0.67 10.96 13.69
N ALA A 299 -0.23 11.85 14.12
CA ALA A 299 -1.52 12.05 13.45
C ALA A 299 -1.38 12.60 12.01
N ALA A 300 -0.43 13.51 11.76
CA ALA A 300 -0.10 13.94 10.41
C ALA A 300 0.43 12.76 9.56
N MET A 301 1.21 11.85 10.15
CA MET A 301 1.62 10.61 9.47
C MET A 301 0.46 9.65 9.17
N VAL A 302 -0.55 9.54 10.04
CA VAL A 302 -1.80 8.81 9.73
C VAL A 302 -2.46 9.40 8.50
N ASN A 303 -2.68 10.73 8.48
CA ASN A 303 -3.30 11.40 7.35
C ASN A 303 -2.52 11.18 6.03
N LEU A 304 -1.19 11.35 6.07
CA LEU A 304 -0.32 11.11 4.92
C LEU A 304 -0.38 9.65 4.43
N SER A 305 -0.58 8.67 5.31
CA SER A 305 -0.68 7.25 4.93
C SER A 305 -2.03 6.87 4.34
N LEU A 306 -3.07 7.71 4.42
CA LEU A 306 -4.38 7.42 3.84
C LEU A 306 -4.34 7.34 2.30
N ALA A 307 -3.50 8.13 1.64
CA ALA A 307 -3.33 8.09 0.19
C ALA A 307 -2.47 6.89 -0.24
N GLU A 308 -2.98 6.07 -1.17
CA GLU A 308 -2.36 4.80 -1.59
C GLU A 308 -0.91 4.97 -2.05
N VAL A 309 -0.67 5.94 -2.93
CA VAL A 309 0.64 6.28 -3.50
C VAL A 309 1.71 6.63 -2.46
N ASN A 310 1.32 6.95 -1.22
CA ASN A 310 2.22 7.24 -0.12
C ASN A 310 2.61 6.02 0.72
N LYS A 311 1.81 4.95 0.73
CA LYS A 311 2.00 3.83 1.67
C LYS A 311 3.38 3.20 1.52
N VAL A 312 3.78 2.89 0.29
CA VAL A 312 5.12 2.35 -0.02
C VAL A 312 6.23 3.38 0.23
N ARG A 313 5.98 4.67 -0.06
CA ARG A 313 6.95 5.77 0.18
C ARG A 313 7.27 5.91 1.67
N ILE A 314 6.27 5.85 2.54
CA ILE A 314 6.39 6.00 4.00
C ILE A 314 7.18 4.83 4.62
N VAL A 315 6.93 3.60 4.18
CA VAL A 315 7.70 2.42 4.65
C VAL A 315 9.14 2.49 4.14
N ARG A 316 9.37 2.78 2.85
CA ARG A 316 10.72 2.94 2.27
C ARG A 316 11.50 4.11 2.86
N ALA A 317 10.82 5.16 3.34
CA ALA A 317 11.44 6.25 4.09
C ALA A 317 11.88 5.87 5.52
N GLY A 318 11.56 4.66 6.00
CA GLY A 318 11.94 4.18 7.33
C GLY A 318 11.15 4.84 8.46
N ILE A 319 9.85 5.10 8.25
CA ILE A 319 8.95 5.62 9.29
C ILE A 319 8.41 4.50 10.20
N THR A 320 8.23 3.29 9.67
CA THR A 320 7.64 2.15 10.40
C THR A 320 8.31 1.83 11.75
N PRO A 321 9.65 1.87 11.93
CA PRO A 321 10.26 1.66 13.24
C PRO A 321 9.84 2.71 14.28
N LEU A 322 9.68 3.97 13.86
CA LEU A 322 9.24 5.06 14.75
C LEU A 322 7.79 4.86 15.18
N LEU A 323 6.90 4.46 14.27
CA LEU A 323 5.52 4.09 14.62
C LEU A 323 5.48 2.89 15.58
N ILE A 324 6.36 1.90 15.38
CA ILE A 324 6.50 0.74 16.27
C ILE A 324 6.96 1.15 17.67
N ASP A 325 7.86 2.13 17.79
CA ASP A 325 8.35 2.60 19.10
C ASP A 325 7.35 3.52 19.80
N VAL A 326 6.63 4.37 19.05
CA VAL A 326 5.47 5.12 19.59
C VAL A 326 4.38 4.17 20.10
N LEU A 327 4.08 3.08 19.37
CA LEU A 327 3.09 2.08 19.80
C LEU A 327 3.50 1.33 21.08
N LYS A 328 4.80 1.24 21.41
CA LYS A 328 5.29 0.61 22.65
C LYS A 328 5.26 1.54 23.87
N GLY A 329 5.45 2.85 23.68
CA GLY A 329 5.78 3.76 24.79
C GLY A 329 5.63 5.26 24.51
N GLY A 330 4.94 5.66 23.44
CA GLY A 330 4.46 7.03 23.26
C GLY A 330 3.23 7.32 24.12
N PHE A 331 2.73 8.56 24.05
CA PHE A 331 1.51 8.98 24.77
C PHE A 331 0.25 8.27 24.24
N GLU A 332 -0.82 8.21 25.03
CA GLU A 332 -2.03 7.43 24.72
C GLU A 332 -2.65 7.76 23.34
N GLU A 333 -2.95 9.03 23.05
CA GLU A 333 -3.44 9.45 21.71
C GLU A 333 -2.41 9.14 20.60
N SER A 334 -1.12 9.20 20.90
CA SER A 334 -0.05 8.84 19.96
C SER A 334 0.00 7.34 19.67
N GLN A 335 -0.32 6.48 20.65
CA GLN A 335 -0.43 5.03 20.45
C GLN A 335 -1.64 4.68 19.55
N GLU A 336 -2.78 5.36 19.71
CA GLU A 336 -3.93 5.16 18.81
C GLU A 336 -3.54 5.51 17.37
N HIS A 337 -2.92 6.68 17.16
CA HIS A 337 -2.46 7.11 15.84
C HIS A 337 -1.36 6.19 15.28
N ALA A 338 -0.47 5.66 16.12
CA ALA A 338 0.55 4.70 15.68
C ALA A 338 -0.07 3.37 15.22
N ALA A 339 -1.07 2.84 15.93
CA ALA A 339 -1.82 1.65 15.51
C ALA A 339 -2.56 1.89 14.18
N GLY A 340 -3.30 3.00 14.06
CA GLY A 340 -4.00 3.38 12.84
C GLY A 340 -3.07 3.60 11.63
N ALA A 341 -1.90 4.20 11.84
CA ALA A 341 -0.89 4.34 10.80
C ALA A 341 -0.31 2.98 10.36
N ILE A 342 0.02 2.09 11.29
CA ILE A 342 0.54 0.75 10.96
C ILE A 342 -0.52 -0.08 10.23
N PHE A 343 -1.79 -0.01 10.64
CA PHE A 343 -2.92 -0.60 9.90
C PHE A 343 -3.02 -0.04 8.48
N SER A 344 -3.07 1.28 8.34
CA SER A 344 -3.17 1.98 7.05
C SER A 344 -2.03 1.63 6.08
N LEU A 345 -0.80 1.46 6.59
CA LEU A 345 0.36 1.04 5.80
C LEU A 345 0.35 -0.47 5.49
N ALA A 346 -0.29 -1.30 6.31
CA ALA A 346 -0.40 -2.75 6.13
C ALA A 346 -1.52 -3.19 5.15
N LEU A 347 -2.36 -2.26 4.66
CA LEU A 347 -3.31 -2.54 3.58
C LEU A 347 -2.59 -2.92 2.27
N GLU A 348 -1.51 -2.19 1.97
CA GLU A 348 -0.62 -2.35 0.81
C GLU A 348 0.16 -3.68 0.87
N ASP A 349 0.19 -4.44 -0.23
CA ASP A 349 0.86 -5.74 -0.33
C ASP A 349 2.38 -5.62 -0.21
N ASP A 350 2.97 -4.65 -0.92
CA ASP A 350 4.42 -4.38 -0.94
C ASP A 350 4.99 -4.15 0.48
N ASN A 351 4.14 -3.67 1.39
CA ASN A 351 4.48 -3.33 2.77
C ASN A 351 4.37 -4.48 3.76
N LYS A 352 3.47 -5.46 3.57
CA LYS A 352 3.10 -6.46 4.60
C LYS A 352 4.31 -7.28 5.07
N THR A 353 5.18 -7.68 4.14
CA THR A 353 6.42 -8.40 4.47
C THR A 353 7.42 -7.51 5.21
N ALA A 354 7.59 -6.26 4.78
CA ALA A 354 8.52 -5.32 5.41
C ALA A 354 8.11 -4.97 6.85
N ILE A 355 6.84 -4.60 7.08
CA ILE A 355 6.31 -4.26 8.41
C ILE A 355 6.45 -5.46 9.38
N GLY A 356 6.22 -6.68 8.90
CA GLY A 356 6.40 -7.91 9.68
C GLY A 356 7.86 -8.35 9.88
N VAL A 357 8.81 -7.84 9.10
CA VAL A 357 10.26 -7.98 9.34
C VAL A 357 10.76 -6.92 10.33
N LEU A 358 10.23 -5.69 10.27
CA LEU A 358 10.57 -4.58 11.18
C LEU A 358 10.01 -4.74 12.61
N GLY A 359 9.30 -5.83 12.90
CA GLY A 359 8.93 -6.23 14.27
C GLY A 359 7.56 -5.76 14.77
N ALA A 360 6.68 -5.25 13.90
CA ALA A 360 5.37 -4.72 14.31
C ALA A 360 4.45 -5.75 15.01
N LEU A 361 4.63 -7.05 14.72
CA LEU A 361 3.74 -8.12 15.16
C LEU A 361 3.59 -8.21 16.69
N GLN A 362 4.67 -8.03 17.46
CA GLN A 362 4.62 -8.15 18.92
C GLN A 362 3.95 -6.93 19.59
N PRO A 363 4.30 -5.66 19.25
CA PRO A 363 3.57 -4.49 19.75
C PRO A 363 2.08 -4.49 19.38
N LEU A 364 1.71 -4.88 18.15
CA LEU A 364 0.29 -4.99 17.77
C LEU A 364 -0.44 -6.08 18.59
N LEU A 365 0.20 -7.23 18.82
CA LEU A 365 -0.35 -8.30 19.66
C LEU A 365 -0.51 -7.88 21.13
N HIS A 366 0.33 -6.97 21.63
CA HIS A 366 0.18 -6.36 22.95
C HIS A 366 -0.95 -5.31 22.95
N ALA A 367 -1.02 -4.47 21.93
CA ALA A 367 -2.02 -3.40 21.77
C ALA A 367 -3.47 -3.93 21.64
N LEU A 368 -3.66 -5.22 21.28
CA LEU A 368 -4.93 -5.93 21.46
C LEU A 368 -5.46 -5.94 22.91
N ARG A 369 -4.65 -5.57 23.91
CA ARG A 369 -5.04 -5.48 25.33
C ARG A 369 -5.18 -4.01 25.81
N SER A 370 -5.18 -3.05 24.90
CA SER A 370 -5.33 -1.63 25.19
C SER A 370 -6.73 -1.27 25.72
N GLY A 371 -6.81 -0.25 26.57
CA GLY A 371 -8.08 0.31 27.04
C GLY A 371 -8.94 0.85 25.91
N THR A 372 -8.34 1.58 24.96
CA THR A 372 -9.08 2.14 23.83
C THR A 372 -9.51 1.07 22.84
N GLU A 373 -10.82 1.02 22.56
CA GLU A 373 -11.39 0.15 21.53
C GLU A 373 -10.81 0.40 20.14
N ARG A 374 -10.49 1.66 19.79
CA ARG A 374 -9.84 2.03 18.52
C ARG A 374 -8.45 1.40 18.37
N THR A 375 -7.63 1.45 19.43
CA THR A 375 -6.30 0.84 19.44
C THR A 375 -6.39 -0.68 19.33
N ARG A 376 -7.35 -1.31 20.03
CA ARG A 376 -7.62 -2.75 19.90
C ARG A 376 -8.09 -3.11 18.47
N HIS A 377 -9.00 -2.31 17.92
CA HIS A 377 -9.58 -2.45 16.57
C HIS A 377 -8.51 -2.41 15.47
N ASP A 378 -7.74 -1.33 15.41
CA ASP A 378 -6.75 -1.10 14.36
C ASP A 378 -5.58 -2.09 14.49
N SER A 379 -5.22 -2.48 15.71
CA SER A 379 -4.24 -3.54 15.94
C SER A 379 -4.72 -4.91 15.44
N ALA A 380 -6.01 -5.24 15.62
CA ALA A 380 -6.59 -6.48 15.10
C ALA A 380 -6.62 -6.50 13.56
N LEU A 381 -6.99 -5.39 12.92
CA LEU A 381 -6.98 -5.29 11.46
C LEU A 381 -5.55 -5.29 10.89
N ALA A 382 -4.61 -4.57 11.51
CA ALA A 382 -3.20 -4.63 11.14
C ALA A 382 -2.66 -6.08 11.22
N LEU A 383 -2.93 -6.81 12.30
CA LEU A 383 -2.55 -8.22 12.42
C LEU A 383 -3.23 -9.11 11.38
N TYR A 384 -4.50 -8.86 11.03
CA TYR A 384 -5.18 -9.57 9.95
C TYR A 384 -4.46 -9.36 8.60
N HIS A 385 -4.23 -8.12 8.17
CA HIS A 385 -3.55 -7.86 6.89
C HIS A 385 -2.09 -8.34 6.88
N LEU A 386 -1.35 -8.17 7.99
CA LEU A 386 0.02 -8.68 8.09
C LEU A 386 0.10 -10.21 8.07
N THR A 387 -0.91 -10.92 8.58
CA THR A 387 -0.97 -12.40 8.56
C THR A 387 -1.48 -12.98 7.23
N LEU A 388 -1.85 -12.16 6.25
CA LEU A 388 -1.99 -12.66 4.87
C LEU A 388 -0.65 -13.23 4.38
N VAL A 389 0.48 -12.64 4.76
CA VAL A 389 1.83 -13.14 4.44
C VAL A 389 2.21 -14.35 5.30
N GLN A 390 2.50 -15.50 4.66
CA GLN A 390 2.84 -16.76 5.32
C GLN A 390 3.97 -16.66 6.36
N SER A 391 5.05 -15.91 6.08
CA SER A 391 6.18 -15.75 7.00
C SER A 391 5.82 -14.98 8.27
N ASN A 392 4.81 -14.11 8.21
CA ASN A 392 4.30 -13.39 9.37
C ASN A 392 3.37 -14.26 10.23
N ARG A 393 2.62 -15.20 9.64
CA ARG A 393 1.81 -16.20 10.38
C ARG A 393 2.70 -16.99 11.34
N ALA A 394 3.78 -17.58 10.82
CA ALA A 394 4.71 -18.38 11.62
C ALA A 394 5.44 -17.56 12.72
N LYS A 395 5.80 -16.29 12.43
CA LYS A 395 6.33 -15.37 13.46
C LYS A 395 5.31 -15.07 14.57
N LEU A 396 4.07 -14.77 14.20
CA LEU A 396 3.02 -14.39 15.15
C LEU A 396 2.64 -15.56 16.10
N ILE A 397 2.67 -16.81 15.59
CA ILE A 397 2.55 -18.00 16.45
C ILE A 397 3.69 -18.11 17.46
N LYS A 398 4.95 -17.91 17.03
CA LYS A 398 6.13 -17.93 17.91
C LYS A 398 6.12 -16.83 18.98
N LEU A 399 5.31 -15.77 18.79
CA LEU A 399 5.06 -14.70 19.76
C LEU A 399 3.91 -15.02 20.76
N GLY A 400 3.37 -16.25 20.76
CA GLY A 400 2.32 -16.67 21.70
C GLY A 400 0.91 -16.16 21.35
N ALA A 401 0.66 -15.82 20.08
CA ALA A 401 -0.63 -15.26 19.68
C ALA A 401 -1.81 -16.23 19.84
N ALA A 402 -1.61 -17.54 19.67
CA ALA A 402 -2.68 -18.53 19.73
C ALA A 402 -3.49 -18.46 21.03
N SER A 403 -2.82 -18.47 22.20
CA SER A 403 -3.48 -18.36 23.50
C SER A 403 -4.08 -16.97 23.75
N THR A 404 -3.43 -15.90 23.28
CA THR A 404 -3.94 -14.52 23.42
C THR A 404 -5.24 -14.32 22.64
N LEU A 405 -5.24 -14.67 21.34
CA LEU A 405 -6.41 -14.52 20.46
C LEU A 405 -7.57 -15.42 20.93
N LEU A 406 -7.29 -16.65 21.35
CA LEU A 406 -8.32 -17.56 21.90
C LEU A 406 -8.86 -17.08 23.26
N GLY A 407 -8.05 -16.40 24.07
CA GLY A 407 -8.52 -15.75 25.30
C GLY A 407 -9.54 -14.65 25.02
N MET A 408 -9.27 -13.78 24.04
CA MET A 408 -10.20 -12.72 23.61
C MET A 408 -11.48 -13.32 22.98
N LEU A 409 -11.35 -14.41 22.21
CA LEU A 409 -12.50 -15.15 21.68
C LEU A 409 -13.34 -15.81 22.78
N LYS A 410 -12.75 -16.23 23.91
CA LYS A 410 -13.49 -16.72 25.08
C LYS A 410 -14.25 -15.59 25.82
N SER A 411 -13.67 -14.40 25.96
CA SER A 411 -14.34 -13.24 26.58
C SER A 411 -15.36 -12.55 25.67
N GLY A 412 -15.22 -12.69 24.35
CA GLY A 412 -16.07 -12.05 23.34
C GLY A 412 -15.52 -10.73 22.79
N ASP A 413 -14.40 -10.22 23.32
CA ASP A 413 -13.82 -8.92 22.91
C ASP A 413 -13.46 -8.94 21.41
N MET A 414 -14.16 -8.11 20.64
CA MET A 414 -14.06 -7.99 19.18
C MET A 414 -14.07 -9.33 18.41
N ALA A 415 -14.83 -10.34 18.87
CA ALA A 415 -14.73 -11.72 18.37
C ALA A 415 -14.68 -11.85 16.83
N GLY A 416 -15.52 -11.08 16.11
CA GLY A 416 -15.56 -11.04 14.63
C GLY A 416 -14.28 -10.58 13.93
N ARG A 417 -13.44 -9.76 14.57
CA ARG A 417 -12.12 -9.34 14.07
C ARG A 417 -11.02 -10.34 14.47
N VAL A 418 -11.04 -10.79 15.73
CA VAL A 418 -10.05 -11.73 16.26
C VAL A 418 -10.10 -13.07 15.52
N VAL A 419 -11.30 -13.55 15.15
CA VAL A 419 -11.46 -14.79 14.37
C VAL A 419 -10.88 -14.70 12.95
N LEU A 420 -10.75 -13.50 12.34
CA LEU A 420 -10.09 -13.35 11.03
C LEU A 420 -8.58 -13.62 11.13
N VAL A 421 -7.93 -13.14 12.19
CA VAL A 421 -6.53 -13.46 12.47
C VAL A 421 -6.37 -14.96 12.73
N VAL A 422 -7.28 -15.57 13.49
CA VAL A 422 -7.30 -17.02 13.73
C VAL A 422 -7.53 -17.83 12.43
N CYS A 423 -8.36 -17.35 11.49
CA CYS A 423 -8.50 -17.97 10.16
C CYS A 423 -7.16 -18.03 9.43
N ASN A 424 -6.46 -16.90 9.33
CA ASN A 424 -5.16 -16.81 8.65
C ASN A 424 -4.12 -17.73 9.30
N LEU A 425 -4.08 -17.78 10.63
CA LEU A 425 -3.19 -18.65 11.39
C LEU A 425 -3.55 -20.13 11.24
N ALA A 426 -4.83 -20.49 11.11
CA ALA A 426 -5.27 -21.87 10.90
C ALA A 426 -4.91 -22.44 9.50
N VAL A 427 -4.38 -21.64 8.58
CA VAL A 427 -3.87 -22.13 7.28
C VAL A 427 -2.46 -22.72 7.40
N CYS A 428 -1.56 -22.11 8.17
CA CYS A 428 -0.18 -22.59 8.30
C CYS A 428 -0.04 -23.75 9.31
N GLN A 429 0.89 -24.68 9.08
CA GLN A 429 0.99 -25.91 9.89
C GLN A 429 1.37 -25.61 11.34
N GLU A 430 2.28 -24.67 11.60
CA GLU A 430 2.65 -24.25 12.96
C GLU A 430 1.48 -23.56 13.69
N GLY A 431 0.61 -22.88 12.95
CA GLY A 431 -0.61 -22.28 13.48
C GLY A 431 -1.69 -23.33 13.74
N LYS A 432 -1.88 -24.31 12.86
CA LYS A 432 -2.75 -25.48 13.08
C LYS A 432 -2.37 -26.22 14.35
N THR A 433 -1.09 -26.54 14.56
CA THR A 433 -0.65 -27.21 15.78
C THR A 433 -0.89 -26.34 17.02
N ALA A 434 -0.40 -25.10 17.04
CA ALA A 434 -0.52 -24.22 18.20
C ALA A 434 -1.97 -23.86 18.57
N LEU A 435 -2.88 -23.77 17.59
CA LEU A 435 -4.32 -23.57 17.83
C LEU A 435 -4.98 -24.85 18.38
N LEU A 436 -4.58 -26.04 17.93
CA LEU A 436 -5.05 -27.31 18.50
C LEU A 436 -4.46 -27.57 19.90
N ASP A 437 -3.26 -27.09 20.19
CA ASP A 437 -2.67 -27.08 21.54
C ASP A 437 -3.42 -26.16 22.50
N ALA A 438 -3.85 -24.98 22.04
CA ALA A 438 -4.64 -24.04 22.83
C ALA A 438 -6.17 -24.32 22.82
N ASN A 439 -6.58 -25.52 22.41
CA ASN A 439 -7.97 -25.99 22.28
C ASN A 439 -8.92 -25.06 21.49
N ALA A 440 -8.48 -24.54 20.34
CA ALA A 440 -9.28 -23.68 19.47
C ALA A 440 -10.63 -24.30 19.06
N VAL A 441 -10.73 -25.63 18.98
CA VAL A 441 -11.95 -26.33 18.57
C VAL A 441 -13.08 -26.10 19.59
N GLU A 442 -12.80 -26.24 20.89
CA GLU A 442 -13.77 -25.92 21.95
C GLU A 442 -14.23 -24.45 21.87
N VAL A 443 -13.29 -23.52 21.67
CA VAL A 443 -13.58 -22.08 21.62
C VAL A 443 -14.50 -21.73 20.45
N LEU A 444 -14.15 -22.17 19.24
CA LEU A 444 -14.91 -21.86 18.03
C LEU A 444 -16.29 -22.54 18.03
N VAL A 445 -16.40 -23.76 18.54
CA VAL A 445 -17.69 -24.45 18.73
C VAL A 445 -18.51 -23.79 19.84
N GLY A 446 -17.87 -23.33 20.91
CA GLY A 446 -18.52 -22.58 22.00
C GLY A 446 -19.07 -21.23 21.54
N ILE A 447 -18.39 -20.53 20.64
CA ILE A 447 -18.88 -19.31 19.97
C ILE A 447 -20.08 -19.64 19.09
N LEU A 448 -19.97 -20.63 18.20
CA LEU A 448 -21.10 -21.04 17.34
C LEU A 448 -22.34 -21.48 18.13
N ARG A 449 -22.15 -22.06 19.34
CA ARG A 449 -23.25 -22.43 20.26
C ARG A 449 -24.00 -21.22 20.84
N LYS A 450 -23.38 -20.03 20.94
CA LYS A 450 -24.01 -18.75 21.31
C LYS A 450 -24.69 -18.04 20.12
N GLY A 451 -25.00 -18.75 19.04
CA GLY A 451 -25.22 -18.21 17.69
C GLY A 451 -26.39 -17.25 17.44
N SER A 452 -27.12 -16.80 18.46
CA SER A 452 -28.14 -15.74 18.37
C SER A 452 -27.56 -14.32 18.38
N GLU A 453 -26.41 -14.11 19.00
CA GLU A 453 -25.81 -12.77 19.22
C GLU A 453 -24.68 -12.44 18.23
N LEU A 454 -24.49 -13.26 17.19
CA LEU A 454 -23.31 -13.21 16.32
C LEU A 454 -23.64 -12.93 14.86
N ASP A 455 -22.92 -11.97 14.28
CA ASP A 455 -22.95 -11.68 12.84
C ASP A 455 -22.78 -12.95 12.01
N GLU A 456 -23.46 -13.02 10.86
CA GLU A 456 -23.31 -14.15 9.94
C GLU A 456 -21.86 -14.30 9.43
N SER A 457 -21.18 -13.18 9.18
CA SER A 457 -19.73 -13.14 8.88
C SER A 457 -18.91 -13.79 10.00
N THR A 458 -19.12 -13.38 11.26
CA THR A 458 -18.43 -13.96 12.44
C THR A 458 -18.67 -15.47 12.57
N ARG A 459 -19.89 -15.95 12.27
CA ARG A 459 -20.23 -17.38 12.25
C ARG A 459 -19.53 -18.12 11.09
N GLU A 460 -19.54 -17.59 9.87
CA GLU A 460 -18.80 -18.17 8.73
C GLU A 460 -17.28 -18.16 8.97
N ASN A 461 -16.74 -17.15 9.65
CA ASN A 461 -15.34 -17.08 10.04
C ASN A 461 -14.99 -18.21 11.02
N CYS A 462 -15.82 -18.47 12.03
CA CYS A 462 -15.62 -19.61 12.94
C CYS A 462 -15.65 -20.97 12.22
N VAL A 463 -16.60 -21.16 11.29
CA VAL A 463 -16.72 -22.40 10.49
C VAL A 463 -15.52 -22.57 9.55
N ALA A 464 -15.00 -21.50 8.96
CA ALA A 464 -13.80 -21.55 8.12
C ALA A 464 -12.53 -21.87 8.92
N ALA A 465 -12.37 -21.29 10.12
CA ALA A 465 -11.25 -21.64 11.01
C ALA A 465 -11.31 -23.12 11.43
N LEU A 466 -12.50 -23.63 11.81
CA LEU A 466 -12.69 -25.06 12.10
C LEU A 466 -12.36 -25.95 10.87
N TYR A 467 -12.78 -25.55 9.67
CA TYR A 467 -12.48 -26.27 8.44
C TYR A 467 -10.97 -26.39 8.19
N SER A 468 -10.23 -25.28 8.26
CA SER A 468 -8.77 -25.27 8.07
C SER A 468 -8.02 -26.10 9.13
N LEU A 469 -8.51 -26.14 10.38
CA LEU A 469 -7.99 -27.00 11.44
C LEU A 469 -8.33 -28.49 11.26
N SER A 470 -9.36 -28.82 10.48
CA SER A 470 -9.85 -30.20 10.29
C SER A 470 -9.06 -31.00 9.23
N HIS A 471 -8.57 -30.32 8.20
CA HIS A 471 -7.87 -30.94 7.07
C HIS A 471 -6.56 -31.60 7.53
N GLY A 472 -6.41 -32.89 7.23
CA GLY A 472 -5.28 -33.75 7.66
C GLY A 472 -5.20 -34.07 9.16
N SER A 473 -6.14 -33.63 10.00
CA SER A 473 -5.94 -33.59 11.46
C SER A 473 -6.75 -34.63 12.24
N LEU A 474 -6.11 -35.75 12.61
CA LEU A 474 -6.68 -36.71 13.58
C LEU A 474 -6.93 -36.07 14.96
N ARG A 475 -6.06 -35.14 15.38
CA ARG A 475 -6.19 -34.40 16.65
C ARG A 475 -7.47 -33.56 16.67
N PHE A 476 -7.80 -32.89 15.56
CA PHE A 476 -9.09 -32.19 15.41
C PHE A 476 -10.26 -33.14 15.60
N LYS A 477 -10.22 -34.35 15.00
CA LYS A 477 -11.32 -35.34 15.14
C LYS A 477 -11.53 -35.80 16.59
N GLY A 478 -10.50 -35.77 17.43
CA GLY A 478 -10.60 -35.96 18.88
C GLY A 478 -11.31 -34.79 19.58
N LEU A 479 -10.71 -33.60 19.51
CA LEU A 479 -11.23 -32.38 20.16
C LEU A 479 -12.65 -32.01 19.68
N ALA A 480 -12.99 -32.28 18.42
CA ALA A 480 -14.31 -32.03 17.85
C ALA A 480 -15.38 -33.01 18.38
N LYS A 481 -15.01 -34.22 18.80
CA LYS A 481 -15.92 -35.14 19.53
C LYS A 481 -16.15 -34.64 20.96
N GLU A 482 -15.08 -34.28 21.65
CA GLU A 482 -15.10 -33.76 23.02
C GLU A 482 -15.94 -32.47 23.14
N ALA A 483 -15.73 -31.49 22.25
CA ALA A 483 -16.48 -30.24 22.19
C ALA A 483 -17.96 -30.39 21.73
N LYS A 484 -18.41 -31.61 21.41
CA LYS A 484 -19.70 -31.92 20.76
C LYS A 484 -19.93 -31.14 19.45
N ALA A 485 -18.89 -30.99 18.64
CA ALA A 485 -18.95 -30.19 17.41
C ALA A 485 -19.97 -30.70 16.40
N ALA A 486 -20.24 -32.02 16.36
CA ALA A 486 -21.14 -32.62 15.38
C ALA A 486 -22.58 -32.07 15.44
N GLU A 487 -23.11 -31.78 16.63
CA GLU A 487 -24.44 -31.18 16.83
C GLU A 487 -24.48 -29.75 16.26
N ILE A 488 -23.44 -28.95 16.52
CA ILE A 488 -23.33 -27.55 16.09
C ILE A 488 -23.04 -27.45 14.59
N LEU A 489 -22.25 -28.38 14.03
CA LEU A 489 -22.03 -28.45 12.58
C LEU A 489 -23.30 -28.87 11.83
N GLN A 490 -24.15 -29.73 12.41
CA GLN A 490 -25.43 -30.10 11.82
C GLN A 490 -26.38 -28.90 11.73
N THR A 491 -26.51 -28.07 12.78
CA THR A 491 -27.32 -26.85 12.71
C THR A 491 -26.75 -25.79 11.75
N VAL A 492 -25.43 -25.75 11.56
CA VAL A 492 -24.79 -24.94 10.50
C VAL A 492 -25.13 -25.46 9.09
N VAL A 493 -25.19 -26.78 8.87
CA VAL A 493 -25.62 -27.36 7.57
C VAL A 493 -27.08 -27.02 7.25
N GLU A 494 -27.94 -26.90 8.26
CA GLU A 494 -29.35 -26.56 8.09
C GLU A 494 -29.59 -25.06 7.91
N ARG A 495 -28.89 -24.20 8.67
CA ARG A 495 -29.24 -22.77 8.84
C ARG A 495 -28.14 -21.76 8.48
N GLY A 496 -26.92 -22.19 8.18
CA GLY A 496 -25.80 -21.27 7.87
C GLY A 496 -25.83 -20.70 6.45
N SER A 497 -24.84 -19.87 6.12
CA SER A 497 -24.54 -19.46 4.73
C SER A 497 -24.16 -20.67 3.88
N GLU A 498 -24.34 -20.62 2.56
CA GLU A 498 -24.00 -21.72 1.64
C GLU A 498 -22.54 -22.21 1.83
N ARG A 499 -21.60 -21.26 1.92
CA ARG A 499 -20.18 -21.49 2.18
C ARG A 499 -19.92 -22.18 3.52
N ALA A 500 -20.68 -21.82 4.56
CA ALA A 500 -20.60 -22.45 5.86
C ALA A 500 -21.20 -23.87 5.84
N ARG A 501 -22.33 -24.09 5.14
CA ARG A 501 -22.96 -25.42 4.97
C ARG A 501 -21.99 -26.40 4.32
N GLU A 502 -21.34 -26.01 3.23
CA GLU A 502 -20.43 -26.90 2.50
C GLU A 502 -19.21 -27.30 3.34
N LYS A 503 -18.57 -26.33 4.00
CA LYS A 503 -17.45 -26.58 4.93
C LYS A 503 -17.88 -27.47 6.11
N ALA A 504 -19.10 -27.27 6.63
CA ALA A 504 -19.66 -28.10 7.70
C ALA A 504 -19.98 -29.55 7.27
N LYS A 505 -20.53 -29.76 6.06
CA LYS A 505 -20.71 -31.10 5.48
C LYS A 505 -19.39 -31.86 5.38
N ARG A 506 -18.36 -31.24 4.78
CA ARG A 506 -17.02 -31.85 4.62
C ARG A 506 -16.41 -32.25 5.97
N MET A 507 -16.48 -31.36 6.97
CA MET A 507 -16.06 -31.69 8.35
C MET A 507 -16.83 -32.88 8.94
N LEU A 508 -18.16 -32.92 8.81
CA LEU A 508 -18.99 -34.01 9.33
C LEU A 508 -18.67 -35.37 8.68
N ILE A 509 -18.34 -35.41 7.39
CA ILE A 509 -17.93 -36.66 6.72
C ILE A 509 -16.52 -37.08 7.17
N SER A 510 -15.57 -36.14 7.26
CA SER A 510 -14.21 -36.40 7.76
C SER A 510 -14.21 -36.92 9.21
N MET A 511 -15.08 -36.38 10.07
CA MET A 511 -15.29 -36.87 11.46
C MET A 511 -15.92 -38.27 11.52
N ARG A 512 -16.66 -38.70 10.49
CA ARG A 512 -17.29 -40.03 10.38
C ARG A 512 -16.36 -41.10 9.78
N GLY A 513 -15.18 -40.73 9.27
CA GLY A 513 -14.16 -41.67 8.80
C GLY A 513 -14.55 -42.46 7.55
N ARG A 514 -15.33 -41.88 6.63
CA ARG A 514 -15.79 -42.52 5.38
C ARG A 514 -15.12 -41.98 4.10
N TYR A 515 -13.82 -41.68 4.17
CA TYR A 515 -13.02 -41.47 2.97
C TYR A 515 -11.89 -42.50 2.96
N LYS A 516 -11.64 -43.09 1.79
CA LYS A 516 -10.34 -43.66 1.47
C LYS A 516 -9.37 -42.52 1.15
N GLU A 517 -8.08 -42.79 1.25
CA GLU A 517 -7.01 -41.80 1.08
C GLU A 517 -6.65 -41.56 -0.41
N GLU A 518 -7.62 -41.69 -1.32
CA GLU A 518 -7.38 -41.76 -2.78
C GLU A 518 -7.72 -40.46 -3.55
N ASP A 519 -8.42 -39.48 -2.95
CA ASP A 519 -8.90 -38.24 -3.61
C ASP A 519 -8.29 -36.92 -3.07
N ASP A 520 -7.55 -36.93 -1.96
CA ASP A 520 -7.16 -35.72 -1.19
C ASP A 520 -5.90 -34.98 -1.74
N GLU A 521 -5.60 -35.09 -3.04
CA GLU A 521 -4.62 -34.24 -3.77
C GLU A 521 -5.28 -33.11 -4.61
N GLU A 522 -6.55 -32.77 -4.35
CA GLU A 522 -7.03 -31.42 -4.67
C GLU A 522 -6.20 -30.39 -3.88
N GLU A 523 -5.24 -29.72 -4.55
CA GLU A 523 -4.51 -28.57 -4.01
C GLU A 523 -5.49 -27.44 -3.70
N VAL A 524 -6.06 -27.46 -2.50
CA VAL A 524 -7.05 -26.48 -2.05
C VAL A 524 -6.46 -25.09 -2.19
N ASP A 525 -7.06 -24.27 -3.03
CA ASP A 525 -6.66 -22.88 -3.23
C ASP A 525 -6.88 -22.06 -1.95
N TRP A 526 -5.86 -22.03 -1.10
CA TRP A 526 -5.86 -21.24 0.14
C TRP A 526 -5.76 -19.73 -0.13
N GLU A 527 -5.43 -19.30 -1.35
CA GLU A 527 -5.53 -17.91 -1.78
C GLU A 527 -7.01 -17.58 -2.03
N GLY A 528 -7.70 -18.34 -2.88
CA GLY A 528 -9.16 -18.26 -3.10
C GLY A 528 -10.03 -18.46 -1.84
N VAL A 529 -9.60 -19.25 -0.85
CA VAL A 529 -10.29 -19.37 0.45
C VAL A 529 -10.22 -18.07 1.28
N LEU A 530 -9.19 -17.24 1.06
CA LEU A 530 -9.04 -15.92 1.68
C LEU A 530 -9.65 -14.82 0.79
N GLU A 531 -9.38 -14.84 -0.51
CA GLU A 531 -9.92 -13.90 -1.51
C GLU A 531 -11.44 -14.00 -1.67
N GLY A 532 -12.05 -15.16 -1.39
CA GLY A 532 -13.51 -15.32 -1.39
C GLY A 532 -14.26 -14.41 -0.40
N ARG A 533 -13.55 -13.70 0.49
CA ARG A 533 -14.07 -12.66 1.39
C ARG A 533 -13.87 -11.23 0.87
N VAL A 534 -13.20 -11.04 -0.26
CA VAL A 534 -12.89 -9.73 -0.88
C VAL A 534 -13.99 -9.34 -1.88
N SER A 535 -15.19 -9.10 -1.35
CA SER A 535 -16.30 -8.43 -2.06
C SER A 535 -16.66 -7.15 -1.29
N ARG A 536 -16.20 -5.96 -1.67
CA ARG A 536 -15.42 -5.55 -2.85
C ARG A 536 -14.40 -4.49 -2.46
N ILE A 537 -13.18 -4.54 -3.01
CA ILE A 537 -12.30 -3.42 -3.43
C ILE A 537 -11.05 -4.07 -4.05
N GLN A 538 -10.59 -3.52 -5.18
CA GLN A 538 -9.59 -4.04 -6.14
C GLN A 538 -10.14 -4.96 -7.24
N TYR A 539 -9.99 -4.51 -8.49
CA TYR A 539 -10.10 -5.35 -9.68
C TYR A 539 -8.75 -6.02 -9.94
N ARG A 540 -8.73 -7.36 -10.10
CA ARG A 540 -7.57 -8.08 -10.63
C ARG A 540 -8.04 -9.02 -11.73
N VAL A 541 -7.61 -8.75 -12.97
CA VAL A 541 -8.02 -9.53 -14.14
C VAL A 541 -7.06 -10.71 -14.35
N GLY A 542 -7.63 -11.92 -14.22
CA GLY A 542 -7.35 -13.11 -15.02
C GLY A 542 -5.89 -13.49 -15.31
N ARG A 543 -5.41 -14.54 -14.62
CA ARG A 543 -4.35 -15.41 -15.13
C ARG A 543 -4.92 -16.82 -15.31
N THR A 544 -5.33 -17.17 -16.52
CA THR A 544 -5.85 -18.50 -16.85
C THR A 544 -4.72 -19.49 -17.19
N THR A 545 -4.86 -20.73 -16.74
CA THR A 545 -3.92 -21.83 -16.98
C THR A 545 -4.67 -23.10 -17.38
N HIS A 546 -4.49 -23.54 -18.63
CA HIS A 546 -4.80 -24.88 -19.15
C HIS A 546 -4.12 -25.02 -20.54
N ASN A 547 -3.71 -26.19 -21.03
CA ASN A 547 -3.34 -27.46 -20.38
C ASN A 547 -2.43 -28.24 -21.34
N LEU A 548 -1.70 -29.23 -20.80
CA LEU A 548 -1.20 -30.48 -21.44
C LEU A 548 -0.99 -30.53 -22.97
N ASN A 549 0.22 -30.89 -23.40
CA ASN A 549 0.39 -32.05 -24.29
C ASN A 549 1.80 -32.65 -24.21
N SER A 550 1.94 -33.92 -24.61
CA SER A 550 3.17 -34.71 -24.57
C SER A 550 3.63 -35.09 -25.98
N THR A 551 4.94 -35.08 -26.23
CA THR A 551 5.61 -35.94 -27.23
C THR A 551 7.11 -36.05 -26.96
N GLU A 552 7.72 -37.06 -27.56
CA GLU A 552 9.11 -37.53 -27.36
C GLU A 552 10.17 -36.62 -28.01
N PHE A 553 11.31 -36.40 -27.34
CA PHE A 553 12.59 -37.06 -27.66
C PHE A 553 13.66 -36.82 -26.57
#